data_AF-A0A7L4KFZ1-F1
#
_entry.id   AF-A0A7L4KFZ1-F1
#
_cell.length_a   1.000
_cell.length_b   1.000
_cell.length_c   1.000
_cell.angle_alpha   90.00
_cell.angle_beta   90.00
_cell.angle_gamma   90.00
#
_symmetry.space_group_name_H-M   'P 1'
#
loop_
_entity.id
_entity.type
_entity.pdbx_description
1 polymer ?
#
loop_
_entity_poly.entity_id
_entity_poly.type
_entity_poly.pdbx_seq_one_letter_code
_entity_poly.pdbx_strand_id
1 'polypeptide(L)'
;SGTASPEQQALLWEQPRSLAQPHGEVQPSAPPEPRGALLQGSQLYAVIDAVPVRRWKEFMRVLELREAEIELVELEVTHIRDQQYEMLKRWCQQTSATLDRVFAALEHMDLAGCAEALRRSLPVGP
;
A
#
# COMPACT_ATOMS: atom_id res chain seq x y z
N SER A 1 -27.34 21.58 -59.61
CA SER A 1 -27.60 20.35 -58.83
C SER A 1 -26.28 19.69 -58.53
N GLY A 2 -25.87 19.67 -57.28
CA GLY A 2 -24.60 19.10 -56.83
C GLY A 2 -24.61 19.03 -55.31
N THR A 3 -25.06 17.89 -54.80
CA THR A 3 -25.03 17.52 -53.39
C THR A 3 -23.63 17.02 -53.04
N ALA A 4 -22.97 17.60 -52.03
CA ALA A 4 -21.90 16.93 -51.27
C ALA A 4 -21.70 17.59 -49.89
N SER A 5 -22.17 16.87 -48.87
CA SER A 5 -21.63 16.65 -47.52
C SER A 5 -20.99 17.77 -46.67
N PRO A 6 -21.47 17.99 -45.41
CA PRO A 6 -20.94 18.97 -44.45
C PRO A 6 -19.70 18.50 -43.65
N GLU A 7 -19.09 17.36 -43.99
CA GLU A 7 -17.97 16.75 -43.24
C GLU A 7 -16.61 17.45 -43.41
N GLN A 8 -16.54 18.56 -44.13
CA GLN A 8 -15.32 19.36 -44.28
C GLN A 8 -15.04 20.34 -43.12
N GLN A 9 -15.95 20.47 -42.14
CA GLN A 9 -15.70 21.28 -40.93
C GLN A 9 -14.86 20.57 -39.86
N ALA A 10 -14.60 19.25 -39.99
CA ALA A 10 -13.84 18.50 -39.01
C ALA A 10 -12.30 18.58 -39.19
N LEU A 11 -11.81 19.22 -40.25
CA LEU A 11 -10.37 19.38 -40.53
C LEU A 11 -9.83 20.78 -40.22
N LEU A 12 -10.69 21.68 -39.72
CA LEU A 12 -10.35 23.06 -39.36
C LEU A 12 -9.78 23.22 -37.94
N TRP A 13 -9.69 22.15 -37.14
CA TRP A 13 -8.80 22.15 -35.97
C TRP A 13 -7.43 21.65 -36.40
N GLU A 14 -6.80 22.47 -37.24
CA GLU A 14 -5.42 22.36 -37.66
C GLU A 14 -4.52 22.25 -36.41
N GLN A 15 -3.94 21.07 -36.20
CA GLN A 15 -2.83 20.92 -35.26
C GLN A 15 -1.58 21.53 -35.88
N PRO A 16 -0.98 22.59 -35.30
CA PRO A 16 0.41 22.85 -35.57
C PRO A 16 1.21 21.72 -34.95
N ARG A 17 1.86 20.97 -35.83
CA ARG A 17 2.99 20.08 -35.60
C ARG A 17 4.04 20.86 -34.79
N SER A 18 3.90 20.88 -33.47
CA SER A 18 4.89 21.48 -32.58
C SER A 18 6.12 20.59 -32.61
N LEU A 19 7.16 21.12 -33.21
CA LEU A 19 8.51 20.60 -33.19
C LEU A 19 8.90 20.17 -31.77
N ALA A 20 9.57 19.02 -31.72
CA ALA A 20 10.52 18.59 -30.70
C ALA A 20 10.79 19.58 -29.56
N GLN A 21 10.38 19.20 -28.35
CA GLN A 21 11.09 19.56 -27.13
C GLN A 21 11.54 18.28 -26.44
N PRO A 22 12.85 18.04 -26.25
CA PRO A 22 13.36 16.95 -25.46
C PRO A 22 13.54 17.44 -24.02
N HIS A 23 12.48 17.53 -23.22
CA HIS A 23 12.67 17.70 -21.78
C HIS A 23 11.38 17.47 -20.98
N GLY A 24 11.45 16.52 -20.04
CA GLY A 24 10.59 16.46 -18.87
C GLY A 24 9.19 15.92 -19.13
N GLU A 25 9.05 14.59 -19.12
CA GLU A 25 7.80 13.93 -18.75
C GLU A 25 7.38 14.40 -17.34
N VAL A 26 6.60 15.48 -17.28
CA VAL A 26 5.76 15.75 -16.11
C VAL A 26 4.58 14.80 -16.23
N GLN A 27 4.77 13.60 -15.68
CA GLN A 27 3.67 12.70 -15.33
C GLN A 27 2.61 13.50 -14.56
N PRO A 28 1.31 13.23 -14.77
CA PRO A 28 0.27 13.82 -13.94
C PRO A 28 0.53 13.38 -12.50
N SER A 29 0.98 14.33 -11.68
CA SER A 29 1.13 14.15 -10.24
C SER A 29 -0.22 13.75 -9.67
N ALA A 30 -0.42 12.44 -9.48
CA ALA A 30 -1.22 11.97 -8.37
C ALA A 30 -0.75 12.74 -7.12
N PRO A 31 -1.66 13.25 -6.29
CA PRO A 31 -1.24 13.94 -5.07
C PRO A 31 -0.26 13.02 -4.33
N PRO A 32 0.94 13.49 -3.94
CA PRO A 32 1.80 12.69 -3.08
C PRO A 32 1.01 12.54 -1.80
N GLU A 33 0.44 11.35 -1.55
CA GLU A 33 -0.27 11.08 -0.31
C GLU A 33 0.71 11.41 0.82
N PRO A 34 0.52 12.53 1.55
CA PRO A 34 1.42 12.85 2.61
C PRO A 34 0.86 12.10 3.80
N ARG A 35 1.52 11.01 4.22
CA ARG A 35 1.59 10.52 5.62
C ARG A 35 2.23 9.13 5.68
N GLY A 36 3.55 9.10 5.90
CA GLY A 36 4.35 7.96 6.36
C GLY A 36 4.19 6.66 5.57
N ALA A 37 5.06 6.42 4.58
CA ALA A 37 5.24 5.17 3.83
C ALA A 37 4.28 4.01 4.22
N LEU A 38 2.99 4.14 3.89
CA LEU A 38 2.00 3.15 4.29
C LEU A 38 2.39 1.85 3.60
N LEU A 39 2.52 0.77 4.38
CA LEU A 39 2.82 -0.54 3.85
C LEU A 39 1.82 -0.89 2.75
N GLN A 40 2.31 -1.29 1.58
CA GLN A 40 1.44 -1.68 0.49
C GLN A 40 0.66 -2.96 0.84
N GLY A 41 -0.49 -3.18 0.22
CA GLY A 41 -1.33 -4.35 0.50
C GLY A 41 -0.58 -5.69 0.39
N SER A 42 0.32 -5.84 -0.57
CA SER A 42 1.18 -7.02 -0.71
C SER A 42 2.13 -7.21 0.48
N GLN A 43 2.66 -6.12 1.05
CA GLN A 43 3.53 -6.15 2.22
C GLN A 43 2.74 -6.53 3.47
N LEU A 44 1.49 -6.06 3.60
CA LEU A 44 0.61 -6.45 4.71
C LEU A 44 0.35 -7.96 4.71
N TYR A 45 0.01 -8.54 3.56
CA TYR A 45 -0.17 -9.99 3.44
C TYR A 45 1.12 -10.76 3.71
N ALA A 46 2.27 -10.26 3.25
CA ALA A 46 3.55 -10.87 3.58
C ALA A 46 3.81 -10.93 5.09
N VAL A 47 3.43 -9.88 5.85
CA VAL A 47 3.51 -9.88 7.32
C VAL A 47 2.53 -10.90 7.92
N ILE A 48 1.29 -10.95 7.43
CA ILE A 48 0.27 -11.91 7.89
C ILE A 48 0.74 -13.35 7.70
N ASP A 49 1.34 -13.66 6.56
CA ASP A 49 1.83 -15.00 6.25
C ASP A 49 3.08 -15.38 7.05
N ALA A 50 3.90 -14.39 7.44
CA ALA A 50 5.11 -14.62 8.22
C ALA A 50 4.86 -14.79 9.73
N VAL A 51 3.85 -14.11 10.30
CA VAL A 51 3.63 -14.07 11.76
C VAL A 51 2.64 -15.15 12.19
N PRO A 52 3.00 -16.01 13.17
CA PRO A 52 2.08 -17.02 13.69
C PRO A 52 0.82 -16.40 14.30
N VAL A 53 -0.36 -16.89 13.89
CA VAL A 53 -1.68 -16.42 14.38
C VAL A 53 -1.75 -16.38 15.91
N ARG A 54 -1.18 -17.38 16.60
CA ARG A 54 -1.17 -17.46 18.07
C ARG A 54 -0.46 -16.29 18.76
N ARG A 55 0.52 -15.68 18.08
CA ARG A 55 1.32 -14.55 18.58
C ARG A 55 0.90 -13.21 17.97
N TRP A 56 -0.17 -13.19 17.17
CA TRP A 56 -0.59 -12.01 16.43
C TRP A 56 -0.96 -10.83 17.34
N LYS A 57 -1.74 -11.07 18.39
CA LYS A 57 -2.18 -9.99 19.29
C LYS A 57 -1.04 -9.39 20.08
N GLU A 58 -0.11 -10.23 20.53
CA GLU A 58 1.13 -9.79 21.16
C GLU A 58 1.96 -8.93 20.19
N PHE A 59 2.08 -9.37 18.94
CA PHE A 59 2.75 -8.61 17.88
C PHE A 59 2.11 -7.24 17.64
N MET A 60 0.78 -7.15 17.55
CA MET A 60 0.09 -5.87 17.39
C MET A 60 0.29 -4.93 18.59
N ARG A 61 0.40 -5.47 19.81
CA ARG A 61 0.74 -4.68 21.01
C ARG A 61 2.16 -4.14 20.97
N VAL A 62 3.13 -4.93 20.51
CA VAL A 62 4.52 -4.49 20.33
C VAL A 62 4.63 -3.40 19.25
N LEU A 63 3.80 -3.49 18.21
CA LEU A 63 3.64 -2.44 17.21
C LEU A 63 2.92 -1.18 17.74
N GLU A 64 2.50 -1.19 19.01
CA GLU A 64 1.80 -0.11 19.68
C GLU A 64 0.42 0.20 19.08
N LEU A 65 -0.25 -0.81 18.49
CA LEU A 65 -1.67 -0.67 18.21
C LEU A 65 -2.43 -0.67 19.55
N ARG A 66 -3.28 0.34 19.75
CA ARG A 66 -4.08 0.50 20.97
C ARG A 66 -4.92 -0.74 21.24
N GLU A 67 -4.99 -1.21 22.49
CA GLU A 67 -5.76 -2.41 22.84
C GLU A 67 -7.23 -2.30 22.45
N ALA A 68 -7.84 -1.12 22.61
CA ALA A 68 -9.20 -0.87 22.17
C ALA A 68 -9.43 -1.12 20.67
N GLU A 69 -8.42 -0.87 19.82
CA GLU A 69 -8.51 -1.13 18.38
C GLU A 69 -8.38 -2.63 18.08
N ILE A 70 -7.54 -3.35 18.83
CA ILE A 70 -7.42 -4.82 18.74
C ILE A 70 -8.76 -5.46 19.11
N GLU A 71 -9.34 -5.07 20.25
CA GLU A 71 -10.62 -5.58 20.74
C GLU A 71 -11.78 -5.25 19.77
N LEU A 72 -11.80 -4.04 19.24
CA LEU A 72 -12.81 -3.61 18.27
C LEU A 72 -12.75 -4.48 17.00
N VAL A 73 -11.56 -4.75 16.47
CA VAL A 73 -11.42 -5.61 15.29
C VAL A 73 -11.85 -7.05 15.58
N GLU A 74 -11.52 -7.61 16.74
CA GLU A 74 -11.97 -8.95 17.13
C GLU A 74 -13.51 -9.05 17.23
N LEU A 75 -14.19 -7.95 17.58
CA LEU A 75 -15.64 -7.88 17.66
C LEU A 75 -16.29 -7.66 16.28
N GLU A 76 -15.73 -6.78 15.44
CA GLU A 76 -16.28 -6.41 14.13
C GLU A 76 -16.04 -7.47 13.06
N VAL A 77 -14.92 -8.21 13.15
CA VAL A 77 -14.46 -9.10 12.09
C VAL A 77 -14.39 -10.53 12.61
N THR A 78 -15.15 -11.44 11.99
CA THR A 78 -15.24 -12.83 12.44
C THR A 78 -14.10 -13.71 11.91
N HIS A 79 -13.59 -13.41 10.72
CA HIS A 79 -12.55 -14.21 10.09
C HIS A 79 -11.16 -13.76 10.54
N ILE A 80 -10.38 -14.71 11.07
CA ILE A 80 -9.05 -14.43 11.66
C ILE A 80 -8.14 -13.69 10.68
N ARG A 81 -8.08 -14.12 9.41
CA ARG A 81 -7.19 -13.49 8.43
C ARG A 81 -7.60 -12.04 8.14
N ASP A 82 -8.89 -11.77 8.14
CA ASP A 82 -9.42 -10.41 7.93
C ASP A 82 -9.17 -9.55 9.17
N GLN A 83 -9.25 -10.12 10.38
CA GLN A 83 -8.84 -9.42 11.61
C GLN A 83 -7.37 -9.00 11.54
N GLN A 84 -6.48 -9.91 11.13
CA GLN A 84 -5.05 -9.62 11.01
C GLN A 84 -4.81 -8.46 10.03
N TYR A 85 -5.45 -8.50 8.87
CA TYR A 85 -5.36 -7.42 7.90
C TYR A 85 -5.89 -6.08 8.43
N GLU A 86 -7.07 -6.10 9.04
CA GLU A 86 -7.72 -4.88 9.56
C GLU A 86 -6.98 -4.26 10.76
N MET A 87 -6.33 -5.09 11.59
CA MET A 87 -5.42 -4.61 12.65
C MET A 87 -4.20 -3.89 12.06
N LEU A 88 -3.52 -4.51 11.09
CA LEU A 88 -2.37 -3.88 10.43
C LEU A 88 -2.76 -2.58 9.71
N LYS A 89 -3.90 -2.59 9.03
CA LYS A 89 -4.41 -1.40 8.33
C LYS A 89 -4.69 -0.24 9.30
N ARG A 90 -5.32 -0.51 10.44
CA ARG A 90 -5.53 0.48 11.51
C ARG A 90 -4.20 0.98 12.08
N TRP A 91 -3.25 0.09 12.32
CA TRP A 91 -1.90 0.46 12.76
C TRP A 91 -1.19 1.39 11.76
N CYS A 92 -1.27 1.08 10.46
CA CYS A 92 -0.73 1.94 9.40
C CYS A 92 -1.38 3.33 9.38
N GLN A 93 -2.69 3.42 9.63
CA GLN A 93 -3.39 4.71 9.64
C GLN A 93 -3.08 5.56 10.87
N GLN A 94 -2.79 4.94 12.01
CA GLN A 94 -2.64 5.61 13.31
C GLN A 94 -1.19 5.91 13.67
N THR A 95 -0.23 5.23 13.05
CA THR A 95 1.19 5.32 13.39
C THR A 95 2.04 5.54 12.14
N SER A 96 3.31 5.90 12.33
CA SER A 96 4.29 5.87 11.24
C SER A 96 4.68 4.41 10.95
N ALA A 97 3.78 3.66 10.31
CA ALA A 97 4.03 2.27 9.95
C ALA A 97 5.16 2.17 8.93
N THR A 98 6.15 1.35 9.27
CA THR A 98 7.30 1.07 8.40
C THR A 98 7.68 -0.39 8.57
N LEU A 99 8.31 -0.96 7.55
CA LEU A 99 8.84 -2.32 7.63
C LEU A 99 9.90 -2.44 8.74
N ASP A 100 10.66 -1.38 9.00
CA ASP A 100 11.66 -1.34 10.07
C ASP A 100 11.03 -1.61 11.44
N ARG A 101 9.90 -0.97 11.74
CA ARG A 101 9.14 -1.23 12.97
C ARG A 101 8.59 -2.66 13.04
N VAL A 102 8.18 -3.22 11.92
CA VAL A 102 7.78 -4.63 11.84
C VAL A 102 8.95 -5.55 12.17
N PHE A 103 10.11 -5.34 11.54
CA PHE A 103 11.29 -6.15 11.82
C PHE A 103 11.75 -6.04 13.28
N ALA A 104 11.81 -4.82 13.82
CA ALA A 104 12.14 -4.59 15.22
C ALA A 104 11.18 -5.30 16.18
N ALA A 105 9.88 -5.30 15.89
CA ALA A 105 8.88 -6.02 16.67
C ALA A 105 9.07 -7.54 16.61
N LEU A 106 9.39 -8.08 15.42
CA LEU A 106 9.68 -9.51 15.26
C LEU A 106 10.93 -9.92 16.04
N GLU A 107 11.99 -9.13 15.99
CA GLU A 107 13.22 -9.38 16.76
C GLU A 107 12.96 -9.32 18.27
N HIS A 108 12.20 -8.33 18.73
CA HIS A 108 11.84 -8.19 20.15
C HIS A 108 11.07 -9.40 20.69
N MET A 109 10.26 -10.04 19.84
CA MET A 109 9.46 -11.21 20.20
C MET A 109 10.19 -12.55 20.02
N ASP A 110 11.49 -12.54 19.71
CA ASP A 110 12.26 -13.75 19.35
C ASP A 110 11.71 -14.46 18.09
N LEU A 111 11.10 -13.69 17.17
CA LEU A 111 10.57 -14.15 15.88
C LEU A 111 11.53 -13.83 14.73
N ALA A 112 12.84 -13.91 14.96
CA ALA A 112 13.86 -13.65 13.94
C ALA A 112 13.68 -14.54 12.69
N GLY A 113 13.25 -15.79 12.84
CA GLY A 113 12.94 -16.67 11.72
C GLY A 113 11.79 -16.15 10.83
N CYS A 114 10.79 -15.50 11.43
CA CYS A 114 9.69 -14.84 10.71
C CYS A 114 10.17 -13.57 10.01
N ALA A 115 11.03 -12.77 10.66
CA ALA A 115 11.65 -11.59 10.05
C ALA A 115 12.41 -11.97 8.78
N GLU A 116 13.23 -13.01 8.83
CA GLU A 116 13.96 -13.51 7.67
C GLU A 116 13.05 -14.07 6.57
N ALA A 117 11.95 -14.74 6.94
CA ALA A 117 10.95 -15.18 5.96
C ALA A 117 10.26 -13.99 5.27
N LEU A 118 9.91 -12.96 6.03
CA LEU A 118 9.33 -11.72 5.52
C LEU A 118 10.30 -10.99 4.58
N ARG A 119 11.58 -10.89 4.92
CA ARG A 119 12.60 -10.27 4.04
C ARG A 119 12.71 -10.96 2.69
N ARG A 120 12.52 -12.29 2.65
CA ARG A 120 12.55 -13.08 1.41
C ARG A 120 11.27 -12.97 0.59
N SER A 121 10.13 -12.72 1.22
CA SER A 121 8.85 -12.57 0.52
C SER A 121 8.63 -11.16 -0.01
N LEU A 122 9.25 -10.17 0.60
CA LEU A 122 9.27 -8.81 0.08
C LEU A 122 10.13 -8.75 -1.19
N PRO A 123 9.64 -8.10 -2.26
CA PRO A 123 10.45 -7.93 -3.46
C PRO A 123 11.71 -7.14 -3.10
N VAL A 124 12.88 -7.71 -3.41
CA VAL A 124 14.12 -6.95 -3.41
C VAL A 124 13.92 -5.82 -4.44
N GLY A 125 14.11 -4.57 -4.04
CA GLY A 125 14.01 -3.45 -4.97
C GLY A 125 14.93 -3.65 -6.18
N PRO A 126 14.63 -3.02 -7.33
CA PRO A 126 15.43 -3.13 -8.55
C PRO A 126 16.89 -2.70 -8.37
#